data_AF-A0A923ICW6-F1
#
_entry.id   AF-A0A923ICW6-F1
#
_cell.length_a   1.000
_cell.length_b   1.000
_cell.length_c   1.000
_cell.angle_alpha   90.00
_cell.angle_beta   90.00
_cell.angle_gamma   90.00
#
_symmetry.space_group_name_H-M   'P 1'
#
loop_
_entity.id
_entity.type
_entity.pdbx_description
1 polymer ?
#
loop_
_entity_poly.entity_id
_entity_poly.type
_entity_poly.pdbx_seq_one_letter_code
_entity_poly.pdbx_strand_id
1 'polypeptide(L)'
;MKKHKVGIRFALALLGGLLVGGVLGFGAAVGRDALGAGFIAAQRFLQQNALWALLLCALAALSVAWAQYAAGRRHAAAALAGDGEENEAAFERADRCYAAAMSAVGILNVASFTLYGVGMSGFSSVVALEQGAGRLLALTAVFMALVFGCIYLQSRFVRATKELYPEKRGSVLDSRFQKQWYDSCDEAEQRQVGEASYRALQAEGRAILLLFVVLMILGLVLDLGMTPVLVLGTLWMVQAVSYQRAARQTGQDKRG
;
A
#
# COMPACT_ATOMS: atom_id res chain seq x y z
N MET A 1 31.53 5.85 -36.63
CA MET A 1 31.17 7.16 -36.01
C MET A 1 29.95 7.15 -35.06
N LYS A 2 29.00 6.18 -35.11
CA LYS A 2 27.82 6.17 -34.21
C LYS A 2 28.13 5.77 -32.74
N LYS A 3 29.13 4.90 -32.48
CA LYS A 3 29.52 4.48 -31.10
C LYS A 3 30.10 5.61 -30.22
N HIS A 4 30.92 6.50 -30.77
CA HIS A 4 31.48 7.64 -30.00
C HIS A 4 30.42 8.64 -29.52
N LYS A 5 29.35 8.87 -30.31
CA LYS A 5 28.26 9.79 -29.93
C LYS A 5 27.44 9.26 -28.75
N VAL A 6 27.31 7.93 -28.61
CA VAL A 6 26.61 7.31 -27.47
C VAL A 6 27.46 7.41 -26.20
N GLY A 7 28.77 7.15 -26.30
CA GLY A 7 29.70 7.30 -25.17
C GLY A 7 29.79 8.73 -24.64
N ILE A 8 29.84 9.73 -25.52
CA ILE A 8 29.87 11.15 -25.12
C ILE A 8 28.55 11.57 -24.46
N ARG A 9 27.39 11.13 -24.99
CA ARG A 9 26.09 11.39 -24.35
C ARG A 9 25.97 10.76 -22.97
N PHE A 10 26.49 9.54 -22.81
CA PHE A 10 26.55 8.86 -21.52
C PHE A 10 27.46 9.60 -20.54
N ALA A 11 28.65 10.02 -20.97
CA ALA A 11 29.58 10.80 -20.16
C ALA A 11 29.01 12.16 -19.74
N LEU A 12 28.31 12.86 -20.65
CA LEU A 12 27.63 14.13 -20.34
C LEU A 12 26.47 13.93 -19.36
N ALA A 13 25.69 12.84 -19.49
CA ALA A 13 24.66 12.50 -18.53
C ALA A 13 25.26 12.20 -17.14
N LEU A 14 26.43 11.56 -17.10
CA LEU A 14 27.13 11.22 -15.86
C LEU A 14 27.71 12.47 -15.17
N LEU A 15 28.29 13.40 -15.95
CA LEU A 15 28.76 14.69 -15.46
C LEU A 15 27.60 15.58 -14.99
N GLY A 16 26.48 15.60 -15.72
CA GLY A 16 25.26 16.28 -15.30
C GLY A 16 24.71 15.71 -13.99
N GLY A 17 24.68 14.38 -13.87
CA GLY A 17 24.29 13.69 -12.63
C GLY A 17 25.22 14.01 -11.45
N LEU A 18 26.54 14.08 -11.69
CA LEU A 18 27.53 14.45 -10.68
C LEU A 18 27.36 15.90 -10.21
N LEU A 19 27.12 16.84 -11.12
CA LEU A 19 26.87 18.25 -10.78
C LEU A 19 25.59 18.42 -9.98
N VAL A 20 24.48 17.83 -10.43
CA VAL A 20 23.21 17.87 -9.72
C VAL A 20 23.33 17.20 -8.35
N GLY A 21 23.97 16.02 -8.30
CA GLY A 21 24.25 15.33 -7.04
C GLY A 21 25.15 16.13 -6.09
N GLY A 22 26.15 16.84 -6.62
CA GLY A 22 27.04 17.70 -5.84
C GLY A 22 26.33 18.92 -5.25
N VAL A 23 25.47 19.60 -6.03
CA VAL A 23 24.68 20.75 -5.54
C VAL A 23 23.66 20.31 -4.50
N LEU A 24 22.93 19.21 -4.76
CA LEU A 24 21.98 18.65 -3.80
C LEU A 24 22.68 18.18 -2.52
N GLY A 25 23.84 17.54 -2.65
CA GLY A 25 24.66 17.07 -1.53
C GLY A 25 25.18 18.24 -0.68
N PHE A 26 25.65 19.32 -1.31
CA PHE A 26 26.09 20.52 -0.60
C PHE A 26 24.94 21.21 0.15
N GLY A 27 23.78 21.39 -0.49
CA GLY A 27 22.60 21.96 0.15
C GLY A 27 22.13 21.13 1.34
N ALA A 28 22.13 19.80 1.21
CA ALA A 28 21.77 18.90 2.29
C ALA A 28 22.82 18.88 3.43
N ALA A 29 24.11 19.06 3.12
CA ALA A 29 25.17 19.19 4.13
C ALA A 29 25.03 20.47 4.94
N VAL A 30 24.74 21.61 4.30
CA VAL A 30 24.51 22.90 4.99
C VAL A 30 23.25 22.86 5.85
N GLY A 31 22.20 22.16 5.40
CA GLY A 31 20.96 21.98 6.15
C GLY A 31 20.94 20.76 7.09
N ARG A 32 22.05 20.02 7.23
CA ARG A 32 22.07 18.69 7.86
C ARG A 32 21.53 18.70 9.28
N ASP A 33 22.01 19.63 10.11
CA ASP A 33 21.62 19.69 11.52
C ASP A 33 20.15 20.07 11.69
N ALA A 34 19.66 21.03 10.90
CA ALA A 34 18.26 21.45 10.91
C ALA A 34 17.33 20.33 10.41
N LEU A 35 17.71 19.64 9.34
CA LEU A 35 16.98 18.49 8.80
C LEU A 35 16.98 17.31 9.77
N GLY A 36 18.12 17.02 10.39
CA GLY A 36 18.27 15.98 11.42
C GLY A 36 17.41 16.26 12.64
N ALA A 37 17.47 17.49 13.17
CA ALA A 37 16.66 17.92 14.30
C ALA A 37 15.15 17.85 13.97
N GLY A 38 14.76 18.32 12.78
CA GLY A 38 13.37 18.25 12.30
C GLY A 38 12.89 16.80 12.15
N PHE A 39 13.71 15.91 11.59
CA PHE A 39 13.40 14.50 11.44
C PHE A 39 13.22 13.80 12.79
N ILE A 40 14.13 14.04 13.75
CA ILE A 40 14.03 13.49 15.11
C ILE A 40 12.79 14.03 15.82
N ALA A 41 12.50 15.33 15.68
CA ALA A 41 11.31 15.94 16.27
C ALA A 41 10.02 15.34 15.69
N ALA A 42 9.96 15.17 14.36
CA ALA A 42 8.82 14.54 13.68
C ALA A 42 8.65 13.07 14.10
N GLN A 43 9.74 12.30 14.19
CA GLN A 43 9.72 10.92 14.65
C GLN A 43 9.18 10.83 16.09
N ARG A 44 9.69 11.65 17.01
CA ARG A 44 9.24 11.67 18.41
C ARG A 44 7.78 12.09 18.51
N PHE A 45 7.37 13.12 17.76
CA PHE A 45 5.99 13.58 17.73
C PHE A 45 5.05 12.46 17.29
N LEU A 46 5.40 11.74 16.21
CA LEU A 46 4.59 10.64 15.70
C LEU A 46 4.56 9.45 16.66
N GLN A 47 5.69 9.11 17.30
CA GLN A 47 5.77 8.05 18.31
C GLN A 47 4.90 8.35 19.54
N GLN A 48 4.94 9.60 20.03
CA GLN A 48 4.14 10.03 21.18
C GLN A 48 2.65 10.06 20.88
N ASN A 49 2.28 10.45 19.66
CA ASN A 49 0.89 10.60 19.24
C ASN A 49 0.38 9.44 18.37
N ALA A 50 1.10 8.31 18.30
CA ALA A 50 0.78 7.20 17.41
C ALA A 50 -0.65 6.66 17.63
N LEU A 51 -1.10 6.59 18.89
CA LEU A 51 -2.45 6.17 19.24
C LEU A 51 -3.51 7.13 18.66
N TRP A 52 -3.31 8.44 18.84
CA TRP A 52 -4.24 9.44 18.32
C TRP A 52 -4.21 9.50 16.79
N ALA A 53 -3.03 9.41 16.19
CA ALA A 53 -2.88 9.30 14.74
C ALA A 53 -3.63 8.09 14.19
N LEU A 54 -3.53 6.93 14.85
CA LEU A 54 -4.24 5.71 14.49
C LEU A 54 -5.76 5.90 14.57
N LEU A 55 -6.26 6.49 15.66
CA LEU A 55 -7.70 6.77 15.83
C LEU A 55 -8.23 7.78 14.80
N LEU A 56 -7.47 8.82 14.48
CA LEU A 56 -7.85 9.81 13.47
C LEU A 56 -7.86 9.21 12.07
N CYS A 57 -6.84 8.44 11.71
CA CYS A 57 -6.81 7.71 10.45
C CYS A 57 -7.97 6.72 10.34
N ALA A 58 -8.27 6.00 11.43
CA ALA A 58 -9.42 5.10 11.48
C ALA A 58 -10.74 5.85 11.30
N LEU A 59 -10.97 6.93 12.02
CA LEU A 59 -12.18 7.74 11.90
C LEU A 59 -12.37 8.26 10.46
N ALA A 60 -11.31 8.80 9.87
CA ALA A 60 -11.34 9.31 8.50
C ALA A 60 -11.63 8.19 7.49
N ALA A 61 -10.89 7.08 7.52
CA ALA A 61 -11.06 6.02 6.54
C ALA A 61 -12.37 5.23 6.73
N LEU A 62 -12.81 4.99 7.97
CA LEU A 62 -14.08 4.33 8.26
C LEU A 62 -15.28 5.20 7.89
N SER A 63 -15.22 6.52 8.10
CA SER A 63 -16.28 7.42 7.65
C SER A 63 -16.41 7.44 6.12
N VAL A 64 -15.29 7.49 5.41
CA VAL A 64 -15.27 7.36 3.93
C VAL A 64 -15.82 6.00 3.50
N ALA A 65 -15.35 4.91 4.11
CA ALA A 65 -15.81 3.56 3.77
C ALA A 65 -17.31 3.37 4.04
N TRP A 66 -17.82 3.92 5.14
CA TRP A 66 -19.24 3.88 5.48
C TRP A 66 -20.09 4.71 4.51
N ALA A 67 -19.65 5.92 4.17
CA ALA A 67 -20.34 6.78 3.21
C ALA A 67 -20.45 6.10 1.83
N GLN A 68 -19.35 5.50 1.36
CA GLN A 68 -19.32 4.74 0.10
C GLN A 68 -20.18 3.48 0.17
N TYR A 69 -20.14 2.74 1.28
CA TYR A 69 -21.00 1.57 1.47
C TYR A 69 -22.49 1.92 1.49
N ALA A 70 -22.88 3.00 2.17
CA ALA A 70 -24.24 3.48 2.21
C ALA A 70 -24.72 3.95 0.82
N ALA A 71 -23.88 4.66 0.08
CA ALA A 71 -24.16 5.03 -1.31
C ALA A 71 -24.31 3.79 -2.20
N GLY A 72 -23.40 2.83 -2.10
CA GLY A 72 -23.43 1.57 -2.83
C GLY A 72 -24.71 0.77 -2.55
N ARG A 73 -25.15 0.69 -1.28
CA ARG A 73 -26.42 0.04 -0.90
C ARG A 73 -27.65 0.72 -1.49
N ARG A 74 -27.66 2.05 -1.60
CA ARG A 74 -28.75 2.79 -2.25
C ARG A 74 -28.79 2.50 -3.75
N HIS A 75 -27.64 2.50 -4.41
CA HIS A 75 -27.54 2.17 -5.84
C HIS A 75 -27.88 0.70 -6.11
N ALA A 76 -27.46 -0.22 -5.25
CA ALA A 76 -27.81 -1.64 -5.33
C ALA A 76 -29.31 -1.88 -5.18
N ALA A 77 -29.97 -1.19 -4.25
CA ALA A 77 -31.42 -1.29 -4.09
C ALA A 77 -32.18 -0.75 -5.31
N ALA A 78 -31.69 0.35 -5.91
CA ALA A 78 -32.26 0.91 -7.14
C ALA A 78 -32.06 -0.05 -8.33
N ALA A 79 -30.88 -0.68 -8.43
CA ALA A 79 -30.57 -1.66 -9.45
C ALA A 79 -31.54 -2.87 -9.36
N LEU A 80 -31.68 -3.46 -8.17
CA LEU A 80 -32.55 -4.61 -7.96
C LEU A 80 -34.05 -4.33 -8.15
N ALA A 81 -34.47 -3.05 -8.15
CA ALA A 81 -35.87 -2.65 -8.29
C ALA A 81 -36.23 -2.11 -9.68
N GLY A 82 -35.24 -1.81 -10.54
CA GLY A 82 -35.45 -1.22 -11.86
C GLY A 82 -35.44 -2.24 -12.99
N ASP A 83 -36.23 -1.98 -14.04
CA ASP A 83 -36.21 -2.75 -15.30
C ASP A 83 -35.45 -1.97 -16.38
N GLY A 84 -34.53 -2.61 -17.11
CA GLY A 84 -33.86 -2.06 -18.30
C GLY A 84 -32.45 -1.49 -18.09
N GLU A 85 -32.00 -0.60 -18.99
CA GLU A 85 -30.63 -0.02 -19.05
C GLU A 85 -30.23 0.81 -17.81
N GLU A 86 -31.18 1.45 -17.13
CA GLU A 86 -30.91 2.19 -15.89
C GLU A 86 -30.39 1.27 -14.77
N ASN A 87 -30.68 -0.03 -14.88
CA ASN A 87 -30.23 -1.04 -13.94
C ASN A 87 -28.71 -1.29 -14.07
N GLU A 88 -28.20 -1.47 -15.29
CA GLU A 88 -26.77 -1.74 -15.52
C GLU A 88 -25.88 -0.59 -15.04
N ALA A 89 -26.29 0.66 -15.32
CA ALA A 89 -25.60 1.83 -14.79
C ALA A 89 -25.66 1.94 -13.26
N ALA A 90 -26.74 1.47 -12.63
CA ALA A 90 -26.88 1.42 -11.18
C ALA A 90 -26.01 0.31 -10.54
N PHE A 91 -25.92 -0.86 -11.18
CA PHE A 91 -25.01 -1.95 -10.81
C PHE A 91 -23.57 -1.48 -10.83
N GLU A 92 -23.11 -0.86 -11.92
CA GLU A 92 -21.74 -0.35 -12.00
C GLU A 92 -21.45 0.72 -10.94
N ARG A 93 -22.40 1.62 -10.65
CA ARG A 93 -22.22 2.64 -9.60
C ARG A 93 -22.12 1.99 -8.22
N ALA A 94 -22.94 1.00 -7.95
CA ALA A 94 -22.90 0.24 -6.70
C ALA A 94 -21.56 -0.50 -6.54
N ASP A 95 -21.10 -1.17 -7.59
CA ASP A 95 -19.81 -1.86 -7.59
C ASP A 95 -18.63 -0.90 -7.39
N ARG A 96 -18.62 0.24 -8.09
CA ARG A 96 -17.60 1.30 -7.88
C ARG A 96 -17.59 1.82 -6.43
N CYS A 97 -18.75 2.01 -5.82
CA CYS A 97 -18.86 2.41 -4.42
C CYS A 97 -18.31 1.32 -3.47
N TYR A 98 -18.63 0.05 -3.69
CA TYR A 98 -18.10 -1.06 -2.89
C TYR A 98 -16.60 -1.25 -3.07
N ALA A 99 -16.08 -1.13 -4.30
CA ALA A 99 -14.66 -1.13 -4.59
C ALA A 99 -13.93 0.04 -3.89
N ALA A 100 -14.50 1.24 -3.93
CA ALA A 100 -13.96 2.41 -3.23
C ALA A 100 -13.95 2.19 -1.71
N ALA A 101 -15.04 1.67 -1.13
CA ALA A 101 -15.12 1.34 0.29
C ALA A 101 -14.08 0.27 0.69
N MET A 102 -13.91 -0.76 -0.14
CA MET A 102 -12.92 -1.83 0.08
C MET A 102 -11.49 -1.27 0.00
N SER A 103 -11.20 -0.39 -0.95
CA SER A 103 -9.90 0.28 -1.06
C SER A 103 -9.60 1.16 0.16
N ALA A 104 -10.58 1.92 0.67
CA ALA A 104 -10.43 2.76 1.85
C ALA A 104 -10.11 1.92 3.10
N VAL A 105 -10.79 0.79 3.29
CA VAL A 105 -10.49 -0.14 4.40
C VAL A 105 -9.13 -0.82 4.20
N GLY A 106 -8.74 -1.16 2.97
CA GLY A 106 -7.41 -1.70 2.67
C GLY A 106 -6.29 -0.72 3.01
N ILE A 107 -6.44 0.55 2.62
CA ILE A 107 -5.50 1.63 2.95
C ILE A 107 -5.44 1.84 4.47
N LEU A 108 -6.58 1.85 5.15
CA LEU A 108 -6.64 1.95 6.61
C LEU A 108 -5.87 0.80 7.28
N ASN A 109 -6.03 -0.42 6.78
CA ASN A 109 -5.35 -1.57 7.35
C ASN A 109 -3.83 -1.39 7.25
N VAL A 110 -3.31 -1.05 6.07
CA VAL A 110 -1.87 -0.78 5.88
C VAL A 110 -1.40 0.37 6.79
N ALA A 111 -2.13 1.49 6.82
CA ALA A 111 -1.82 2.62 7.68
C ALA A 111 -1.80 2.22 9.17
N SER A 112 -2.72 1.34 9.59
CA SER A 112 -2.78 0.83 10.96
C SER A 112 -1.56 0.02 11.33
N PHE A 113 -1.11 -0.90 10.45
CA PHE A 113 0.14 -1.64 10.65
C PHE A 113 1.35 -0.70 10.72
N THR A 114 1.44 0.29 9.84
CA THR A 114 2.54 1.25 9.82
C THR A 114 2.57 2.09 11.10
N LEU A 115 1.44 2.68 11.51
CA LEU A 115 1.34 3.51 12.71
C LEU A 115 1.55 2.71 13.99
N TYR A 116 1.08 1.45 14.03
CA TYR A 116 1.39 0.54 15.13
C TYR A 116 2.89 0.28 15.23
N GLY A 117 3.57 -0.01 14.11
CA GLY A 117 5.03 -0.17 14.07
C GLY A 117 5.79 1.08 14.54
N VAL A 118 5.33 2.27 14.12
CA VAL A 118 5.90 3.54 14.60
C VAL A 118 5.70 3.70 16.11
N GLY A 119 4.49 3.47 16.62
CA GLY A 119 4.23 3.54 18.06
C GLY A 119 5.08 2.56 18.87
N MET A 120 5.22 1.32 18.38
CA MET A 120 6.08 0.29 18.97
C MET A 120 7.55 0.69 19.04
N SER A 121 8.07 1.37 18.00
CA SER A 121 9.46 1.83 17.97
C SER A 121 9.81 2.82 19.10
N GLY A 122 8.81 3.48 19.69
CA GLY A 122 8.99 4.36 20.85
C GLY A 122 9.19 3.66 22.19
N PHE A 123 9.04 2.33 22.25
CA PHE A 123 9.18 1.51 23.46
C PHE A 123 10.44 0.62 23.41
N SER A 124 11.54 1.14 22.85
CA SER A 124 12.74 0.37 22.54
C SER A 124 13.53 -0.12 23.76
N SER A 125 13.22 0.33 24.99
CA SER A 125 13.92 -0.08 26.23
C SER A 125 12.96 -0.63 27.29
N VAL A 126 13.48 -1.52 28.14
CA VAL A 126 12.72 -2.15 29.24
C VAL A 126 12.16 -1.09 30.20
N VAL A 127 12.92 -0.04 30.49
CA VAL A 127 12.46 1.08 31.34
C VAL A 127 11.32 1.87 30.69
N ALA A 128 11.37 2.09 29.37
CA ALA A 128 10.27 2.73 28.63
C ALA A 128 9.01 1.85 28.58
N LEU A 129 9.19 0.52 28.62
CA LEU A 129 8.10 -0.44 28.71
C LEU A 129 7.43 -0.37 30.09
N GLU A 130 8.19 -0.35 31.18
CA GLU A 130 7.64 -0.28 32.54
C GLU A 130 6.89 1.03 32.79
N GLN A 131 7.44 2.16 32.33
CA GLN A 131 6.80 3.48 32.47
C GLN A 131 5.62 3.68 31.51
N GLY A 132 5.53 2.86 30.46
CA GLY A 132 4.61 3.06 29.35
C GLY A 132 3.69 1.87 29.05
N ALA A 133 3.67 0.84 29.88
CA ALA A 133 2.96 -0.42 29.64
C ALA A 133 1.48 -0.19 29.34
N GLY A 134 0.81 0.72 30.07
CA GLY A 134 -0.58 1.07 29.82
C GLY A 134 -0.81 1.69 28.43
N ARG A 135 0.08 2.59 27.99
CA ARG A 135 0.02 3.19 26.65
C ARG A 135 0.26 2.16 25.56
N LEU A 136 1.19 1.24 25.78
CA LEU A 136 1.46 0.14 24.85
C LEU A 136 0.25 -0.79 24.74
N LEU A 137 -0.32 -1.23 25.86
CA LEU A 137 -1.51 -2.08 25.89
C LEU A 137 -2.69 -1.40 25.18
N ALA A 138 -2.91 -0.10 25.42
CA ALA A 138 -3.94 0.67 24.73
C ALA A 138 -3.70 0.73 23.22
N LEU A 139 -2.47 1.02 22.78
CA LEU A 139 -2.09 1.03 21.37
C LEU A 139 -2.34 -0.33 20.71
N THR A 140 -1.90 -1.42 21.34
CA THR A 140 -2.09 -2.79 20.85
C THR A 140 -3.56 -3.18 20.81
N ALA A 141 -4.34 -2.84 21.84
CA ALA A 141 -5.77 -3.14 21.89
C ALA A 141 -6.54 -2.41 20.77
N VAL A 142 -6.27 -1.11 20.57
CA VAL A 142 -6.88 -0.34 19.48
C VAL A 142 -6.45 -0.87 18.12
N PHE A 143 -5.17 -1.18 17.94
CA PHE A 143 -4.66 -1.78 16.71
C PHE A 143 -5.37 -3.11 16.39
N MET A 144 -5.48 -4.02 17.36
CA MET A 144 -6.19 -5.29 17.16
C MET A 144 -7.66 -5.06 16.83
N ALA A 145 -8.34 -4.18 17.56
CA ALA A 145 -9.74 -3.84 17.28
C ALA A 145 -9.93 -3.30 15.85
N LEU A 146 -9.01 -2.46 15.37
CA LEU A 146 -9.03 -1.94 14.00
C LEU A 146 -8.78 -3.02 12.96
N VAL A 147 -7.82 -3.92 13.16
CA VAL A 147 -7.54 -5.03 12.26
C VAL A 147 -8.77 -5.95 12.14
N PHE A 148 -9.36 -6.34 13.28
CA PHE A 148 -10.60 -7.13 13.28
C PHE A 148 -11.76 -6.38 12.63
N GLY A 149 -11.91 -5.08 12.89
CA GLY A 149 -12.90 -4.22 12.25
C GLY A 149 -12.73 -4.15 10.74
N CYS A 150 -11.49 -4.02 10.25
CA CYS A 150 -11.18 -4.01 8.82
C CYS A 150 -11.55 -5.35 8.17
N ILE A 151 -11.18 -6.48 8.78
CA ILE A 151 -11.53 -7.83 8.28
C ILE A 151 -13.06 -8.01 8.24
N TYR A 152 -13.76 -7.56 9.29
CA TYR A 152 -15.22 -7.62 9.35
C TYR A 152 -15.87 -6.79 8.25
N LEU A 153 -15.41 -5.56 8.04
CA LEU A 153 -15.92 -4.68 6.97
C LEU A 153 -15.62 -5.22 5.58
N GLN A 154 -14.40 -5.71 5.34
CA GLN A 154 -14.04 -6.38 4.08
C GLN A 154 -14.96 -7.57 3.81
N SER A 155 -15.24 -8.39 4.82
CA SER A 155 -16.20 -9.50 4.72
C SER A 155 -17.60 -9.04 4.37
N ARG A 156 -18.04 -7.90 4.94
CA ARG A 156 -19.33 -7.30 4.64
C ARG A 156 -19.40 -6.77 3.21
N PHE A 157 -18.34 -6.14 2.71
CA PHE A 157 -18.26 -5.66 1.33
C PHE A 157 -18.27 -6.81 0.34
N VAL A 158 -17.49 -7.88 0.60
CA VAL A 158 -17.54 -9.09 -0.22
C VAL A 158 -18.93 -9.71 -0.24
N ARG A 159 -19.64 -9.72 0.89
CA ARG A 159 -21.03 -10.19 0.93
C ARG A 159 -21.97 -9.29 0.12
N ALA A 160 -21.82 -7.97 0.21
CA ALA A 160 -22.60 -7.02 -0.57
C ALA A 160 -22.33 -7.17 -2.09
N THR A 161 -21.08 -7.36 -2.50
CA THR A 161 -20.74 -7.63 -3.90
C THR A 161 -21.39 -8.93 -4.40
N LYS A 162 -21.44 -9.98 -3.57
CA LYS A 162 -22.13 -11.23 -3.91
C LYS A 162 -23.65 -11.10 -4.03
N GLU A 163 -24.26 -10.12 -3.35
CA GLU A 163 -25.69 -9.83 -3.53
C GLU A 163 -25.96 -9.25 -4.92
N LEU A 164 -24.98 -8.53 -5.51
CA LEU A 164 -25.06 -8.03 -6.89
C LEU A 164 -24.69 -9.12 -7.91
N TYR A 165 -23.66 -9.90 -7.60
CA TYR A 165 -23.02 -10.87 -8.48
C TYR A 165 -23.04 -12.26 -7.83
N PRO A 166 -24.15 -13.02 -7.94
CA PRO A 166 -24.32 -14.30 -7.25
C PRO A 166 -23.34 -15.40 -7.72
N GLU A 167 -22.72 -15.23 -8.89
CA GLU A 167 -21.68 -16.11 -9.44
C GLU A 167 -20.37 -16.06 -8.65
N LYS A 168 -20.10 -14.97 -7.92
CA LYS A 168 -18.84 -14.77 -7.18
C LYS A 168 -18.72 -15.70 -5.98
N ARG A 169 -17.58 -16.40 -5.87
CA ARG A 169 -17.31 -17.41 -4.84
C ARG A 169 -16.19 -17.02 -3.88
N GLY A 170 -16.16 -17.66 -2.71
CA GLY A 170 -15.08 -17.52 -1.72
C GLY A 170 -15.43 -16.68 -0.50
N SER A 171 -14.88 -17.03 0.66
CA SER A 171 -15.05 -16.27 1.92
C SER A 171 -13.76 -15.56 2.27
N VAL A 172 -13.82 -14.31 2.75
CA VAL A 172 -12.62 -13.52 3.12
C VAL A 172 -11.72 -14.24 4.13
N LEU A 173 -12.29 -15.10 4.96
CA LEU A 173 -11.57 -15.88 5.98
C LEU A 173 -10.93 -17.16 5.41
N ASP A 174 -11.17 -17.50 4.15
CA ASP A 174 -10.54 -18.67 3.52
C ASP A 174 -9.13 -18.31 3.03
N SER A 175 -8.15 -19.14 3.41
CA SER A 175 -6.78 -19.09 2.89
C SER A 175 -6.69 -19.08 1.35
N ARG A 176 -7.69 -19.65 0.66
CA ARG A 176 -7.76 -19.71 -0.81
C ARG A 176 -8.72 -18.69 -1.40
N PHE A 177 -9.18 -17.71 -0.61
CA PHE A 177 -10.15 -16.70 -1.05
C PHE A 177 -9.77 -16.06 -2.38
N GLN A 178 -8.54 -15.54 -2.49
CA GLN A 178 -8.07 -14.85 -3.70
C GLN A 178 -8.16 -15.73 -4.94
N LYS A 179 -7.81 -17.02 -4.81
CA LYS A 179 -7.90 -17.97 -5.91
C LYS A 179 -9.35 -18.29 -6.26
N GLN A 180 -10.18 -18.60 -5.27
CA GLN A 180 -11.60 -18.91 -5.49
C GLN A 180 -12.36 -17.72 -6.08
N TRP A 181 -12.01 -16.49 -5.66
CA TRP A 181 -12.57 -15.26 -6.18
C TRP A 181 -12.18 -15.08 -7.65
N TYR A 182 -10.89 -15.20 -7.97
CA TYR A 182 -10.39 -15.11 -9.35
C TYR A 182 -11.00 -16.18 -10.28
N ASP A 183 -11.08 -17.43 -9.82
CA ASP A 183 -11.64 -18.55 -10.58
C ASP A 183 -13.16 -18.39 -10.83
N SER A 184 -13.84 -17.54 -10.06
CA SER A 184 -15.27 -17.21 -10.25
C SER A 184 -15.52 -16.05 -11.21
N CYS A 185 -14.47 -15.31 -11.59
CA CYS A 185 -14.58 -14.24 -12.57
C CYS A 185 -14.70 -14.78 -13.99
N ASP A 186 -15.40 -14.05 -14.86
CA ASP A 186 -15.45 -14.37 -16.28
C ASP A 186 -14.13 -14.04 -16.99
N GLU A 187 -14.01 -14.38 -18.29
CA GLU A 187 -12.77 -14.12 -19.04
C GLU A 187 -12.41 -12.64 -19.15
N ALA A 188 -13.40 -11.74 -19.22
CA ALA A 188 -13.17 -10.31 -19.38
C ALA A 188 -12.63 -9.71 -18.07
N GLU A 189 -13.24 -10.06 -16.94
CA GLU A 189 -12.81 -9.68 -15.60
C GLU A 189 -11.43 -10.25 -15.26
N GLN A 190 -11.15 -11.51 -15.59
CA GLN A 190 -9.82 -12.10 -15.40
C GLN A 190 -8.75 -11.34 -16.18
N ARG A 191 -9.05 -10.96 -17.43
CA ARG A 191 -8.14 -10.12 -18.25
C ARG A 191 -7.94 -8.75 -17.61
N GLN A 192 -8.99 -8.12 -17.11
CA GLN A 192 -8.91 -6.83 -16.42
C GLN A 192 -8.05 -6.92 -15.15
N VAL A 193 -8.25 -7.95 -14.31
CA VAL A 193 -7.42 -8.19 -13.11
C VAL A 193 -5.96 -8.44 -13.49
N GLY A 194 -5.71 -9.18 -14.57
CA GLY A 194 -4.36 -9.40 -15.10
C GLY A 194 -3.68 -8.10 -15.53
N GLU A 195 -4.37 -7.25 -16.29
CA GLU A 195 -3.83 -5.95 -16.73
C GLU A 195 -3.61 -5.00 -15.56
N ALA A 196 -4.57 -4.90 -14.64
CA ALA A 196 -4.45 -4.10 -13.43
C ALA A 196 -3.27 -4.56 -12.57
N SER A 197 -3.08 -5.86 -12.39
CA SER A 197 -1.94 -6.44 -11.66
C SER A 197 -0.61 -6.11 -12.30
N TYR A 198 -0.52 -6.17 -13.64
CA TYR A 198 0.70 -5.80 -14.36
C TYR A 198 1.03 -4.31 -14.22
N ARG A 199 0.03 -3.42 -14.34
CA ARG A 199 0.22 -1.98 -14.13
C ARG A 199 0.63 -1.68 -12.68
N ALA A 200 0.01 -2.35 -11.71
CA ALA A 200 0.37 -2.23 -10.29
C ALA A 200 1.82 -2.67 -10.04
N LEU A 201 2.25 -3.81 -10.59
CA LEU A 201 3.62 -4.31 -10.47
C LEU A 201 4.65 -3.32 -11.04
N GLN A 202 4.35 -2.69 -12.18
CA GLN A 202 5.21 -1.65 -12.73
C GLN A 202 5.27 -0.40 -11.87
N ALA A 203 4.13 0.06 -11.36
CA ALA A 203 4.07 1.21 -10.46
C ALA A 203 4.86 0.94 -9.18
N GLU A 204 4.71 -0.25 -8.59
CA GLU A 204 5.45 -0.70 -7.41
C GLU A 204 6.95 -0.75 -7.68
N GLY A 205 7.38 -1.33 -8.81
CA GLY A 205 8.81 -1.38 -9.16
C GLY A 205 9.43 0.00 -9.31
N ARG A 206 8.71 0.96 -9.92
CA ARG A 206 9.14 2.36 -10.01
C ARG A 206 9.19 3.04 -8.64
N ALA A 207 8.20 2.79 -7.79
CA ALA A 207 8.14 3.34 -6.44
C ALA A 207 9.28 2.83 -5.57
N ILE A 208 9.55 1.52 -5.57
CA ILE A 208 10.66 0.90 -4.84
C ILE A 208 11.99 1.51 -5.29
N LEU A 209 12.22 1.61 -6.60
CA LEU A 209 13.42 2.24 -7.16
C LEU A 209 13.61 3.68 -6.71
N LEU A 210 12.56 4.49 -6.82
CA LEU A 210 12.59 5.90 -6.42
C LEU A 210 12.85 6.04 -4.93
N LEU A 211 12.13 5.28 -4.09
CA LEU A 211 12.32 5.29 -2.64
C LEU A 211 13.71 4.82 -2.24
N PHE A 212 14.27 3.81 -2.92
CA PHE A 212 15.62 3.32 -2.67
C PHE A 212 16.66 4.43 -2.89
N VAL A 213 16.58 5.15 -4.02
CA VAL A 213 17.48 6.28 -4.31
C VAL A 213 17.30 7.41 -3.30
N VAL A 214 16.06 7.78 -2.99
CA VAL A 214 15.75 8.84 -2.02
C VAL A 214 16.29 8.50 -0.63
N LEU A 215 16.06 7.28 -0.13
CA LEU A 215 16.54 6.86 1.18
C LEU A 215 18.06 6.74 1.23
N MET A 216 18.71 6.35 0.13
CA MET A 216 20.17 6.35 0.03
C MET A 216 20.75 7.76 0.16
N ILE A 217 20.15 8.74 -0.52
CA ILE A 217 20.56 10.15 -0.43
C ILE A 217 20.30 10.69 0.98
N LEU A 218 19.11 10.46 1.53
CA LEU A 218 18.77 10.87 2.89
C LEU A 218 19.67 10.21 3.93
N GLY A 219 20.12 8.97 3.69
CA GLY A 219 21.05 8.25 4.57
C GLY A 219 22.41 8.94 4.71
N LEU A 220 22.85 9.71 3.72
CA LEU A 220 24.08 10.51 3.81
C LEU A 220 23.97 11.70 4.78
N VAL A 221 22.74 12.10 5.10
CA VAL A 221 22.42 13.33 5.85
C VAL A 221 21.84 13.00 7.22
N LEU A 222 20.92 12.04 7.28
CA LEU A 222 20.08 11.75 8.45
C LEU A 222 20.54 10.53 9.26
N ASP A 223 21.69 9.92 8.95
CA ASP A 223 22.22 8.71 9.62
C ASP A 223 21.17 7.62 9.83
N LEU A 224 20.33 7.38 8.81
CA LEU A 224 19.22 6.41 8.82
C LEU A 224 19.67 4.94 8.96
N GLY A 225 20.98 4.69 8.97
CA GLY A 225 21.59 3.36 8.99
C GLY A 225 21.38 2.58 7.69
N MET A 226 21.81 1.32 7.70
CA MET A 226 21.67 0.43 6.52
C MET A 226 20.28 -0.20 6.39
N THR A 227 19.50 -0.24 7.48
CA THR A 227 18.21 -0.93 7.58
C THR A 227 17.21 -0.57 6.48
N PRO A 228 16.89 0.71 6.18
CA PRO A 228 15.91 1.04 5.15
C PRO A 228 16.33 0.58 3.74
N VAL A 229 17.63 0.65 3.45
CA VAL A 229 18.21 0.22 2.17
C VAL A 229 18.12 -1.30 2.03
N LEU A 230 18.44 -2.04 3.11
CA LEU A 230 18.33 -3.50 3.11
C LEU A 230 16.88 -3.97 2.96
N VAL A 231 15.93 -3.34 3.64
CA VAL A 231 14.50 -3.69 3.55
C VAL A 231 13.95 -3.42 2.14
N LEU A 232 14.25 -2.26 1.54
CA LEU A 232 13.81 -2.00 0.16
C LEU A 232 14.53 -2.92 -0.85
N GLY A 233 15.81 -3.20 -0.65
CA GLY A 233 16.58 -4.11 -1.49
C GLY A 233 16.01 -5.53 -1.47
N THR A 234 15.61 -6.05 -0.31
CA THR A 234 14.98 -7.37 -0.20
C THR A 234 13.60 -7.39 -0.85
N LEU A 235 12.78 -6.35 -0.68
CA LEU A 235 11.50 -6.23 -1.38
C LEU A 235 11.68 -6.25 -2.91
N TRP A 236 12.65 -5.49 -3.42
CA TRP A 236 12.96 -5.48 -4.85
C TRP A 236 13.42 -6.86 -5.35
N MET A 237 14.28 -7.54 -4.59
CA MET A 237 14.70 -8.91 -4.91
C MET A 237 13.53 -9.88 -4.94
N VAL A 238 12.64 -9.83 -3.95
CA VAL A 238 11.44 -10.67 -3.89
C VAL A 238 10.56 -10.43 -5.12
N GLN A 239 10.34 -9.18 -5.50
CA GLN A 239 9.57 -8.83 -6.70
C GLN A 239 10.20 -9.40 -7.97
N ALA A 240 11.52 -9.21 -8.15
CA ALA A 240 12.25 -9.70 -9.32
C ALA A 240 12.20 -11.24 -9.43
N VAL A 241 12.48 -11.95 -8.33
CA VAL A 241 12.46 -13.42 -8.29
C VAL A 241 11.06 -13.98 -8.51
N SER A 242 10.05 -13.36 -7.89
CA SER A 242 8.65 -13.81 -8.01
C SER A 242 8.15 -13.69 -9.45
N TYR A 243 8.47 -12.58 -10.12
CA TYR A 243 8.14 -12.40 -11.53
C TYR A 243 8.81 -13.44 -12.43
N GLN A 244 10.12 -13.65 -12.25
CA GLN A 244 10.86 -14.65 -13.03
C GLN A 244 10.33 -16.07 -12.82
N ARG A 245 9.95 -16.42 -11.58
CA ARG A 245 9.35 -17.71 -11.26
C ARG A 245 7.99 -17.87 -11.95
N ALA A 246 7.12 -16.88 -11.85
CA ALA A 246 5.80 -16.90 -12.48
C ALA A 246 5.88 -17.00 -14.02
N ALA A 247 6.80 -16.24 -14.64
CA ALA A 247 7.01 -16.27 -16.08
C ALA A 247 7.49 -17.64 -16.59
N ARG A 248 8.35 -18.32 -15.82
CA ARG A 248 8.81 -19.70 -16.15
C ARG A 248 7.68 -20.71 -16.09
N GLN A 249 6.82 -20.63 -15.07
CA GLN A 249 5.69 -21.55 -14.89
C GLN A 249 4.67 -21.42 -16.02
N THR A 250 4.30 -20.20 -16.39
CA THR A 250 3.40 -19.96 -17.53
C THR A 250 4.02 -20.34 -18.87
N GLY A 251 5.35 -20.26 -19.01
CA GLY A 251 6.05 -20.72 -20.22
C GLY A 251 6.09 -22.24 -20.36
N GLN A 252 6.07 -22.99 -19.24
CA GLN A 252 6.03 -24.46 -19.24
C GLN A 252 4.61 -24.99 -19.51
N ASP A 253 3.60 -24.34 -18.94
CA ASP A 253 2.19 -24.72 -19.11
C ASP A 253 1.70 -24.55 -20.57
N LYS A 254 2.32 -23.66 -21.34
CA LYS A 254 2.06 -23.51 -22.80
C LYS A 254 2.75 -24.57 -23.67
N ARG A 255 3.64 -25.39 -23.10
CA ARG A 255 4.44 -26.39 -23.82
C ARG A 255 4.03 -27.83 -23.50
N GLY A 256 3.19 -28.05 -22.48
CA GLY A 256 2.56 -29.34 -22.17
C GLY A 256 1.16 -29.39 -22.73
#